data_AF-A0A9W6M511-F1
#
_entry.id   AF-A0A9W6M511-F1
#
_cell.length_a   1.000
_cell.length_b   1.000
_cell.length_c   1.000
_cell.angle_alpha   90.00
_cell.angle_beta   90.00
_cell.angle_gamma   90.00
#
_symmetry.space_group_name_H-M   'P 1'
#
loop_
_entity.id
_entity.type
_entity.pdbx_description
1 polymer ?
#
loop_
_entity_poly.entity_id
_entity_poly.type
_entity_poly.pdbx_seq_one_letter_code
_entity_poly.pdbx_strand_id
1 'polypeptide(L)'
;MRACQLSSDADGLVLFASYCASDISGSRLPVLSISGSEDGLSTPQKVADARGMLPADAVLVEIPGASHASFGAYGPQAGDGVASIPDTDVDAVVTARVGELATTLH
;
A
#
# COMPACT_ATOMS: atom_id res chain seq x y z
N MET A 1 0.39 6.88 -7.06
CA MET A 1 -0.94 6.53 -7.61
C MET A 1 -2.02 6.86 -6.59
N ARG A 2 -3.04 7.61 -7.03
CA ARG A 2 -4.25 7.88 -6.23
C ARG A 2 -5.23 6.72 -6.42
N ALA A 3 -5.83 6.24 -5.34
CA ALA A 3 -6.77 5.12 -5.34
C ALA A 3 -7.99 5.40 -4.44
N CYS A 4 -8.76 4.36 -4.15
CA CYS A 4 -9.93 4.33 -3.26
C CYS A 4 -11.23 4.85 -3.88
N GLN A 5 -11.91 3.93 -4.56
CA GLN A 5 -13.37 3.87 -4.64
C GLN A 5 -13.79 2.54 -4.01
N LEU A 6 -14.68 2.59 -3.01
CA LEU A 6 -15.12 1.40 -2.29
C LEU A 6 -16.42 0.84 -2.89
N SER A 7 -16.49 -0.48 -3.03
CA SER A 7 -17.76 -1.20 -3.21
C SER A 7 -18.42 -1.38 -1.84
N SER A 8 -19.76 -1.40 -1.80
CA SER A 8 -20.51 -1.72 -0.57
C SER A 8 -20.25 -3.14 -0.06
N ASP A 9 -19.84 -4.04 -0.96
CA ASP A 9 -19.72 -5.47 -0.70
C ASP A 9 -18.26 -5.91 -0.55
N ALA A 10 -17.34 -4.96 -0.34
CA ALA A 10 -15.94 -5.28 -0.09
C ALA A 10 -15.74 -5.69 1.37
N ASP A 11 -14.98 -6.76 1.61
CA ASP A 11 -14.65 -7.22 2.96
C ASP A 11 -13.38 -6.56 3.52
N GLY A 12 -12.55 -5.96 2.66
CA GLY A 12 -11.30 -5.29 3.04
C GLY A 12 -10.65 -4.53 1.89
N LEU A 13 -9.61 -3.76 2.19
CA LEU A 13 -8.85 -2.97 1.22
C LEU A 13 -7.34 -3.18 1.41
N VAL A 14 -6.64 -3.46 0.31
CA VAL A 14 -5.18 -3.43 0.26
C VAL A 14 -4.73 -2.34 -0.72
N LEU A 15 -3.82 -1.47 -0.29
CA LEU A 15 -3.18 -0.46 -1.11
C LEU A 15 -1.71 -0.86 -1.32
N PHE A 16 -1.35 -1.20 -2.56
CA PHE A 16 0.04 -1.43 -2.95
C PHE A 16 0.58 -0.16 -3.59
N ALA A 17 1.67 0.39 -3.02
CA ALA A 17 2.33 1.61 -3.51
C ALA A 17 1.34 2.70 -3.94
N SER A 18 0.28 2.91 -3.16
CA SER A 18 -0.82 3.82 -3.48
C SER A 18 -1.41 4.38 -2.20
N TYR A 19 -2.23 5.41 -2.35
CA TYR A 19 -2.88 6.08 -1.23
C TYR A 19 -4.31 6.47 -1.59
N CYS A 20 -5.18 6.52 -0.59
CA CYS A 20 -6.56 6.93 -0.81
C CYS A 20 -6.66 8.39 -1.23
N ALA A 21 -7.49 8.64 -2.24
CA ALA A 21 -7.88 9.98 -2.67
C ALA A 21 -9.29 10.37 -2.21
N SER A 22 -10.01 9.45 -1.56
CA SER A 22 -11.32 9.67 -0.93
C SER A 22 -11.25 9.31 0.54
N ASP A 23 -11.98 10.05 1.37
CA ASP A 23 -12.02 9.81 2.82
C ASP A 23 -12.88 8.57 3.13
N ILE A 24 -12.23 7.56 3.71
CA ILE A 24 -12.85 6.32 4.16
C ILE A 24 -12.61 6.10 5.66
N SER A 25 -12.22 7.14 6.39
CA SER A 25 -11.88 7.08 7.82
C SER A 25 -13.03 6.60 8.71
N GLY A 26 -14.28 6.82 8.27
CA GLY A 26 -15.49 6.32 8.94
C GLY A 26 -15.89 4.90 8.55
N SER A 27 -15.18 4.25 7.63
CA SER A 27 -15.48 2.86 7.24
C SER A 27 -15.03 1.88 8.32
N ARG A 28 -15.63 0.68 8.31
CA ARG A 28 -15.23 -0.45 9.16
C ARG A 28 -14.40 -1.48 8.42
N LEU A 29 -13.94 -1.14 7.21
CA LEU A 29 -13.16 -2.06 6.39
C LEU A 29 -11.77 -2.23 7.02
N PRO A 30 -11.29 -3.48 7.19
CA PRO A 30 -9.88 -3.74 7.38
C PRO A 30 -9.07 -3.14 6.23
N VAL A 31 -8.13 -2.25 6.54
CA VAL A 31 -7.25 -1.61 5.55
C VAL A 31 -5.80 -1.94 5.82
N LEU A 32 -5.11 -2.43 4.79
CA LEU A 32 -3.66 -2.59 4.75
C LEU A 32 -3.08 -1.67 3.67
N SER A 33 -2.14 -0.83 4.05
CA SER A 33 -1.38 0.02 3.12
C SER A 33 0.08 -0.40 3.13
N ILE A 34 0.59 -0.85 1.99
CA ILE A 34 1.98 -1.26 1.81
C ILE A 34 2.66 -0.30 0.83
N SER A 35 3.72 0.37 1.27
CA SER A 35 4.50 1.35 0.48
C SER A 35 6.00 1.05 0.52
N GLY A 36 6.78 1.69 -0.36
CA GLY A 36 8.24 1.60 -0.37
C GLY A 36 8.90 2.92 0.03
N SER A 37 10.06 2.87 0.70
CA SER A 37 10.80 4.07 1.09
C SER A 37 11.41 4.83 -0.09
N GLU A 38 11.69 4.13 -1.19
CA GLU A 38 12.25 4.67 -2.44
C GLU A 38 11.16 4.92 -3.49
N ASP A 39 9.88 4.86 -3.12
CA ASP A 39 8.78 5.13 -4.05
C ASP A 39 8.77 6.61 -4.46
N GLY A 40 9.07 6.89 -5.73
CA GLY A 40 9.09 8.26 -6.27
C GLY A 40 7.69 8.79 -6.66
N LEU A 41 6.70 7.91 -6.78
CA LEU A 41 5.39 8.20 -7.37
C LEU A 41 4.30 8.32 -6.28
N SER A 42 4.22 7.34 -5.39
CA SER A 42 3.48 7.34 -4.13
C SER A 42 4.44 7.51 -2.96
N THR A 43 5.12 8.65 -2.94
CA THR A 43 6.16 8.96 -1.96
C THR A 43 5.72 8.69 -0.51
N PRO A 44 6.65 8.34 0.40
CA PRO A 44 6.37 8.20 1.83
C PRO A 44 5.57 9.36 2.40
N GLN A 45 5.89 10.60 1.99
CA GLN A 45 5.14 11.79 2.38
C GLN A 45 3.67 11.75 1.91
N LYS A 46 3.39 11.38 0.66
CA LYS A 46 2.01 11.28 0.15
C LYS A 46 1.20 10.22 0.91
N VAL A 47 1.84 9.11 1.27
CA VAL A 47 1.22 8.05 2.07
C VAL A 47 0.93 8.54 3.49
N ALA A 48 1.90 9.21 4.12
CA ALA A 48 1.73 9.80 5.45
C ALA A 48 0.63 10.86 5.49
N ASP A 49 0.60 11.76 4.50
CA ASP A 49 -0.43 12.80 4.37
C ASP A 49 -1.84 12.20 4.21
N ALA A 50 -1.95 11.03 3.56
CA ALA A 50 -3.22 10.34 3.35
C ALA A 50 -3.67 9.49 4.56
N ARG A 51 -2.86 9.34 5.62
CA ARG A 51 -3.18 8.50 6.78
C ARG A 51 -4.52 8.87 7.43
N GLY A 52 -4.83 10.16 7.47
CA GLY A 52 -6.08 10.68 8.05
C GLY A 52 -7.33 10.30 7.25
N MET A 53 -7.17 9.85 6.00
CA MET A 53 -8.27 9.41 5.13
C MET A 53 -8.62 7.93 5.32
N LEU A 54 -7.88 7.21 6.18
CA LEU A 54 -8.06 5.79 6.45
C LEU A 54 -8.65 5.56 7.84
N PRO A 55 -9.30 4.41 8.10
CA PRO A 55 -9.72 4.02 9.43
C PRO A 55 -8.60 4.12 10.46
N ALA A 56 -8.95 4.40 11.72
CA ALA A 56 -7.95 4.59 12.78
C ALA A 56 -7.13 3.32 13.04
N ASP A 57 -7.67 2.15 12.75
CA ASP A 57 -7.07 0.82 12.85
C ASP A 57 -6.39 0.35 11.55
N ALA A 58 -6.35 1.18 10.49
CA ALA A 58 -5.61 0.86 9.28
C ALA A 58 -4.13 0.57 9.57
N VAL A 59 -3.63 -0.54 9.02
CA VAL A 59 -2.25 -0.99 9.16
C VAL A 59 -1.43 -0.41 8.00
N LEU A 60 -0.35 0.32 8.33
CA LEU A 60 0.58 0.88 7.35
C LEU A 60 1.93 0.17 7.49
N VAL A 61 2.43 -0.35 6.38
CA VAL A 61 3.73 -1.03 6.28
C VAL A 61 4.56 -0.33 5.21
N GLU A 62 5.65 0.30 5.62
CA GLU A 62 6.67 0.77 4.68
C GLU A 62 7.77 -0.30 4.56
N ILE A 63 8.12 -0.67 3.33
CA ILE A 63 9.20 -1.60 3.01
C ILE A 63 10.46 -0.77 2.70
N PRO A 64 11.48 -0.79 3.56
CA PRO A 64 12.73 -0.07 3.30
C PRO A 64 13.39 -0.57 2.02
N GLY A 65 13.79 0.36 1.16
CA GLY A 65 14.48 0.08 -0.08
C GLY A 65 13.58 -0.29 -1.27
N ALA A 66 12.27 -0.50 -1.08
CA ALA A 66 11.36 -0.75 -2.19
C ALA A 66 11.00 0.56 -2.91
N SER A 67 10.88 0.51 -4.24
CA SER A 67 10.36 1.62 -5.07
C SER A 67 8.91 1.37 -5.51
N HIS A 68 8.31 2.27 -6.28
CA HIS A 68 6.96 2.06 -6.82
C HIS A 68 6.87 0.81 -7.69
N ALA A 69 7.88 0.61 -8.54
CA ALA A 69 8.01 -0.54 -9.42
C ALA A 69 8.14 -1.86 -8.67
N SER A 70 8.62 -1.86 -7.42
CA SER A 70 8.73 -3.09 -6.62
C SER A 70 7.39 -3.78 -6.35
N PHE A 71 6.27 -3.09 -6.55
CA PHE A 71 4.93 -3.63 -6.33
C PHE A 71 4.26 -4.14 -7.62
N GLY A 72 5.00 -4.20 -8.74
CA GLY A 72 4.52 -4.78 -9.99
C GLY A 72 5.64 -5.33 -10.87
N ALA A 73 5.35 -6.39 -11.62
CA ALA A 73 6.36 -7.06 -12.46
C ALA A 73 6.56 -6.37 -13.83
N TYR A 74 6.74 -5.04 -13.86
CA TYR A 74 6.90 -4.25 -15.09
C TYR A 74 8.28 -3.58 -15.23
N GLY A 75 9.13 -3.66 -14.20
CA GLY A 75 10.47 -3.08 -14.20
C GLY A 75 10.49 -1.56 -13.96
N PRO A 76 11.65 -0.89 -14.12
CA PRO A 76 11.81 0.51 -13.77
C PRO A 76 10.86 1.45 -14.52
N GLN A 77 10.34 2.46 -13.80
CA GLN A 77 9.44 3.48 -14.35
C GLN A 77 10.03 4.88 -14.21
N ALA A 78 9.82 5.74 -15.22
CA ALA A 78 10.20 7.14 -15.16
C ALA A 78 9.50 7.87 -14.00
N GLY A 79 10.29 8.59 -13.18
CA GLY A 79 9.81 9.34 -12.03
C GLY A 79 9.67 8.52 -10.74
N ASP A 80 9.96 7.22 -10.79
CA ASP A 80 10.16 6.40 -9.60
C ASP A 80 11.59 6.55 -9.05
N GLY A 81 11.82 6.07 -7.82
CA GLY A 81 13.16 5.85 -7.28
C GLY A 81 13.76 4.53 -7.76
N VAL A 82 14.95 4.21 -7.24
CA VAL A 82 15.68 2.98 -7.55
C VAL A 82 15.59 2.07 -6.33
N ALA A 83 14.98 0.90 -6.51
CA ALA A 83 14.93 -0.09 -5.44
C ALA A 83 16.35 -0.51 -5.01
N SER A 84 16.58 -0.56 -3.71
CA SER A 84 17.84 -1.02 -3.09
C SER A 84 17.72 -2.41 -2.45
N ILE A 85 16.55 -3.03 -2.57
CA ILE A 85 16.23 -4.38 -2.09
C ILE A 85 15.74 -5.25 -3.26
N PRO A 86 15.99 -6.57 -3.27
CA PRO A 86 15.48 -7.47 -4.31
C PRO A 86 13.95 -7.58 -4.30
N ASP A 87 13.36 -7.76 -5.50
CA ASP A 87 11.91 -8.00 -5.65
C ASP A 87 11.42 -9.18 -4.80
N THR A 88 12.22 -10.23 -4.65
CA THR A 88 11.87 -11.40 -3.83
C THR A 88 11.63 -11.08 -2.36
N ASP A 89 12.34 -10.09 -1.82
CA ASP A 89 12.19 -9.70 -0.41
C ASP A 89 10.94 -8.82 -0.25
N VAL A 90 10.65 -7.98 -1.24
CA VAL A 90 9.39 -7.20 -1.30
C VAL A 90 8.19 -8.15 -1.41
N ASP A 91 8.25 -9.13 -2.31
CA ASP A 91 7.22 -10.14 -2.51
C ASP A 91 6.95 -10.96 -1.24
N ALA A 92 8.01 -11.31 -0.50
CA ALA A 92 7.87 -12.03 0.76
C ALA A 92 7.11 -11.21 1.81
N VAL A 93 7.42 -9.92 1.95
CA VAL A 93 6.70 -9.02 2.86
C VAL A 93 5.27 -8.83 2.41
N VAL A 94 5.04 -8.55 1.12
CA VAL A 94 3.70 -8.39 0.55
C VAL A 94 2.85 -9.64 0.81
N THR A 95 3.37 -10.81 0.49
CA THR A 95 2.67 -12.09 0.68
C THR A 95 2.30 -12.32 2.15
N ALA A 96 3.24 -12.09 3.07
CA ALA A 96 2.99 -12.26 4.49
C ALA A 96 1.89 -11.31 4.99
N ARG A 97 1.97 -10.02 4.66
CA ARG A 97 1.01 -9.01 5.15
C ARG A 97 -0.38 -9.16 4.55
N VAL A 98 -0.46 -9.48 3.27
CA VAL A 98 -1.75 -9.76 2.61
C VAL A 98 -2.37 -11.03 3.19
N GLY A 99 -1.56 -12.07 3.43
CA GLY A 99 -1.99 -13.29 4.09
C GLY A 99 -2.55 -13.04 5.49
N GLU A 100 -1.83 -12.25 6.31
CA GLU A 100 -2.29 -11.82 7.64
C GLU A 100 -3.67 -11.14 7.56
N LEU A 101 -3.83 -10.13 6.68
CA LEU A 101 -5.11 -9.46 6.48
C LEU A 101 -6.21 -10.45 6.07
N ALA A 102 -5.94 -11.32 5.09
CA ALA A 102 -6.91 -12.28 4.57
C ALA A 102 -7.44 -13.23 5.66
N THR A 103 -6.61 -13.59 6.66
CA THR A 103 -7.07 -14.43 7.78
C THR A 103 -8.03 -13.73 8.74
N THR A 104 -8.10 -12.39 8.69
CA THR A 104 -9.03 -11.59 9.50
C THR A 104 -10.38 -11.36 8.84
N LEU A 105 -10.50 -11.69 7.55
CA LEU A 105 -11.75 -11.57 6.80
C LEU A 105 -12.61 -12.83 7.02
N HIS A 106 -13.91 -12.66 7.24
CA HIS A 106 -14.85 -13.73 7.57
C HIS A 106 -16.09 -13.65 6.69
#